data_AF-A0A434ES65-F1
#
_entry.id   AF-A0A434ES65-F1
#
_cell.length_a   1.000
_cell.length_b   1.000
_cell.length_c   1.000
_cell.angle_alpha   90.00
_cell.angle_beta   90.00
_cell.angle_gamma   90.00
#
_symmetry.space_group_name_H-M   'P 1'
#
loop_
_entity.id
_entity.type
_entity.pdbx_description
1 polymer ?
#
loop_
_entity_poly.entity_id
_entity_poly.type
_entity_poly.pdbx_seq_one_letter_code
_entity_poly.pdbx_strand_id
1 'polypeptide(L)'
;PLAISDGVEDQSSMAPRVVAKTAAIIERLRYLVAMELIFAATGVELRGVLDSMGDGPRRSYEAVRALVAPLDDDREMSADMARVARMVAGPRL
;
A
#
# COMPACT_ATOMS: atom_id res chain seq x y z
N PRO A 1 -29.72 -3.20 14.12
CA PRO A 1 -29.57 -4.28 15.12
C PRO A 1 -30.32 -5.52 14.65
N LEU A 2 -29.67 -6.68 14.66
CA LEU A 2 -30.32 -7.97 14.39
C LEU A 2 -30.53 -8.62 15.74
N ALA A 3 -31.78 -8.70 16.17
CA ALA A 3 -32.13 -9.37 17.41
C ALA A 3 -32.08 -10.88 17.22
N ILE A 4 -31.35 -11.55 18.11
CA ILE A 4 -31.25 -13.01 18.16
C ILE A 4 -31.57 -13.49 19.58
N SER A 5 -31.63 -14.82 19.78
CA SER A 5 -32.01 -15.42 21.06
C SER A 5 -33.34 -14.86 21.61
N ASP A 6 -34.38 -14.87 20.77
CA ASP A 6 -35.73 -14.38 21.12
C ASP A 6 -35.77 -12.93 21.64
N GLY A 7 -34.87 -12.08 21.12
CA GLY A 7 -34.80 -10.67 21.50
C GLY A 7 -33.97 -10.38 22.75
N VAL A 8 -33.39 -11.41 23.39
CA VAL A 8 -32.46 -11.22 24.51
C VAL A 8 -31.15 -10.55 24.05
N GLU A 9 -30.67 -10.92 22.86
CA GLU A 9 -29.49 -10.30 22.25
C GLU A 9 -29.94 -9.41 21.09
N ASP A 10 -30.40 -8.20 21.42
CA ASP A 10 -30.86 -7.19 20.45
C ASP A 10 -29.75 -6.22 19.99
N GLN A 11 -28.59 -6.27 20.64
CA GLN A 11 -27.41 -5.45 20.35
C GLN A 11 -26.18 -6.33 20.08
N SER A 12 -25.40 -5.96 19.06
CA SER A 12 -24.09 -6.56 18.80
C SER A 12 -23.13 -5.55 18.19
N SER A 13 -21.85 -5.65 18.56
CA SER A 13 -20.77 -4.84 17.99
C SER A 13 -20.37 -5.27 16.58
N MET A 14 -20.72 -6.49 16.16
CA MET A 14 -20.27 -7.11 14.90
C MET A 14 -18.73 -7.08 14.75
N ALA A 15 -17.98 -7.14 15.86
CA ALA A 15 -16.53 -6.94 15.88
C ALA A 15 -15.74 -7.82 14.89
N PRO A 16 -16.03 -9.14 14.73
CA PRO A 16 -15.32 -9.95 13.73
C PRO A 16 -15.45 -9.42 12.29
N ARG A 17 -16.64 -8.90 11.93
CA ARG A 17 -16.88 -8.31 10.61
C ARG A 17 -16.12 -7.00 10.43
N VAL A 18 -16.05 -6.17 11.48
CA VAL A 18 -15.28 -4.92 11.44
C VAL A 18 -13.80 -5.22 11.24
N VAL A 19 -13.23 -6.16 12.00
CA VAL A 19 -11.82 -6.57 11.85
C VAL A 19 -11.54 -7.08 10.44
N ALA A 20 -12.38 -7.97 9.91
CA ALA A 20 -12.22 -8.51 8.56
C ALA A 20 -12.27 -7.42 7.48
N LYS A 21 -13.23 -6.49 7.57
CA LYS A 21 -13.34 -5.38 6.62
C LYS A 21 -12.14 -4.43 6.70
N THR A 22 -11.68 -4.09 7.90
CA THR A 22 -10.53 -3.22 8.11
C THR A 22 -9.25 -3.85 7.56
N ALA A 23 -9.04 -5.15 7.76
CA ALA A 23 -7.91 -5.86 7.16
C ALA A 23 -7.93 -5.77 5.62
N ALA A 24 -9.11 -5.95 5.02
CA ALA A 24 -9.30 -5.82 3.57
C ALA A 24 -9.06 -4.38 3.05
N ILE A 25 -9.39 -3.35 3.84
CA ILE A 25 -9.08 -1.94 3.51
C ILE A 25 -7.57 -1.70 3.55
N ILE A 26 -6.90 -2.18 4.60
CA ILE A 26 -5.43 -2.03 4.74
C ILE A 26 -4.71 -2.70 3.57
N GLU A 27 -5.17 -3.88 3.14
CA GLU A 27 -4.60 -4.55 1.97
C GLU A 27 -4.69 -3.69 0.69
N ARG A 28 -5.86 -3.08 0.42
CA ARG A 28 -6.05 -2.17 -0.72
C ARG A 28 -5.20 -0.91 -0.61
N LEU A 29 -5.09 -0.35 0.60
CA LEU A 29 -4.28 0.84 0.84
C LEU A 29 -2.79 0.59 0.54
N ARG A 30 -2.27 -0.59 0.84
CA ARG A 30 -0.88 -0.96 0.50
C ARG A 30 -0.63 -0.92 -1.01
N TYR A 31 -1.59 -1.35 -1.82
CA TYR A 31 -1.48 -1.24 -3.28
C TYR A 31 -1.56 0.21 -3.77
N LEU A 32 -2.44 1.04 -3.20
CA LEU A 32 -2.48 2.47 -3.54
C LEU A 32 -1.16 3.16 -3.24
N VAL A 33 -0.61 2.94 -2.05
CA VAL A 33 0.70 3.48 -1.65
C VAL A 33 1.82 2.94 -2.54
N ALA A 34 1.76 1.67 -2.94
CA ALA A 34 2.74 1.09 -3.85
C ALA A 34 2.75 1.78 -5.23
N MET A 35 1.57 2.06 -5.79
CA MET A 35 1.44 2.81 -7.04
C MET A 35 1.99 4.22 -6.88
N GLU A 36 1.59 4.92 -5.81
CA GLU A 36 2.07 6.27 -5.52
C GLU A 36 3.59 6.34 -5.41
N LEU A 37 4.22 5.39 -4.71
CA LEU A 37 5.67 5.32 -4.57
C LEU A 37 6.39 5.09 -5.91
N ILE A 38 5.86 4.21 -6.78
CA ILE A 38 6.44 3.95 -8.10
C ILE A 38 6.38 5.22 -8.96
N PHE A 39 5.24 5.89 -9.01
CA PHE A 39 5.08 7.11 -9.81
C PHE A 39 5.80 8.32 -9.21
N ALA A 40 5.91 8.41 -7.88
CA ALA A 40 6.71 9.43 -7.22
C ALA A 40 8.20 9.28 -7.56
N ALA A 41 8.72 8.05 -7.61
CA ALA A 41 10.10 7.79 -8.02
C ALA A 41 10.35 8.25 -9.47
N THR A 42 9.42 7.94 -10.38
CA THR A 42 9.49 8.44 -11.77
C THR A 42 9.39 9.97 -11.84
N GLY A 43 8.51 10.58 -11.04
CA GLY A 43 8.39 12.05 -10.99
C GLY A 43 9.67 12.75 -10.52
N VAL A 44 10.38 12.16 -9.54
CA VAL A 44 11.69 12.65 -9.08
C VAL A 44 12.74 12.60 -10.19
N GLU A 45 12.80 11.48 -10.93
CA GLU A 45 13.75 11.29 -12.04
C GLU A 45 13.49 12.30 -13.16
N LEU A 46 12.24 12.42 -13.59
CA LEU A 46 11.84 13.38 -14.63
C LEU A 46 12.12 14.82 -14.21
N ARG A 47 12.02 15.13 -12.91
CA ARG A 47 12.31 16.46 -12.37
C ARG A 47 13.82 16.71 -12.22
N GLY A 48 14.64 15.67 -12.17
CA GLY A 48 16.10 15.77 -12.04
C GLY A 48 16.57 16.25 -10.66
N VAL A 49 15.84 15.91 -9.58
CA VAL A 49 16.07 16.45 -8.23
C VAL A 49 16.66 15.46 -7.22
N LEU A 50 17.06 14.27 -7.67
CA LEU A 50 17.54 13.19 -6.81
C LEU A 50 18.67 13.63 -5.86
N ASP A 51 19.62 14.42 -6.35
CA ASP A 51 20.76 14.89 -5.57
C ASP A 51 20.38 15.86 -4.45
N SER A 52 19.24 16.56 -4.59
CA SER A 52 18.73 17.54 -3.62
C SER A 52 17.73 16.96 -2.61
N MET A 53 17.39 15.68 -2.72
CA MET A 53 16.45 15.03 -1.82
C MET A 53 17.04 14.82 -0.43
N GLY A 54 16.24 15.07 0.61
CA GLY A 54 16.55 14.68 1.98
C GLY A 54 16.57 13.16 2.17
N ASP A 55 17.18 12.72 3.26
CA ASP A 55 17.51 11.30 3.49
C ASP A 55 16.30 10.37 3.51
N GLY A 56 15.19 10.79 4.14
CA GLY A 56 13.98 9.97 4.24
C GLY A 56 13.39 9.63 2.86
N PRO A 57 13.00 10.63 2.06
CA PRO A 57 12.53 10.42 0.69
C PRO A 57 13.55 9.69 -0.20
N ARG A 58 14.85 9.98 -0.07
CA ARG A 58 15.91 9.30 -0.84
C ARG A 58 15.93 7.79 -0.57
N ARG A 59 15.84 7.39 0.70
CA ARG A 59 15.75 5.96 1.08
C ARG A 59 14.51 5.28 0.51
N SER A 60 13.36 5.97 0.50
CA SER A 60 12.15 5.43 -0.12
C SER A 60 12.30 5.25 -1.63
N TYR A 61 12.90 6.22 -2.31
CA TYR A 61 13.23 6.13 -3.73
C TYR A 61 14.15 4.95 -4.04
N GLU A 62 15.25 4.81 -3.29
CA GLU A 62 16.20 3.71 -3.45
C GLU A 62 15.55 2.35 -3.22
N ALA A 63 14.70 2.23 -2.20
CA ALA A 63 13.97 0.99 -1.91
C ALA A 63 13.00 0.60 -3.04
N VAL A 64 12.33 1.58 -3.67
CA VAL A 64 11.47 1.33 -4.85
C VAL A 64 12.32 0.89 -6.04
N ARG A 65 13.44 1.59 -6.32
CA ARG A 65 14.30 1.27 -7.47
C ARG A 65 15.08 -0.02 -7.35
N ALA A 66 15.29 -0.52 -6.14
CA ALA A 66 15.77 -1.88 -5.90
C ALA A 66 14.76 -2.97 -6.33
N LEU A 67 13.46 -2.65 -6.43
CA LEU A 67 12.39 -3.60 -6.76
C LEU A 67 11.78 -3.40 -8.15
N VAL A 68 11.81 -2.17 -8.66
CA VAL A 68 11.11 -1.74 -9.87
C VAL A 68 12.04 -0.86 -10.70
N ALA A 69 12.43 -1.36 -11.87
CA ALA A 69 13.22 -0.59 -12.83
C ALA A 69 12.49 0.69 -13.26
N PRO A 70 13.20 1.74 -13.70
CA PRO A 70 12.60 2.93 -14.28
C PRO A 70 11.55 2.62 -15.37
N LEU A 71 10.59 3.53 -15.52
CA LEU A 71 9.51 3.44 -16.51
C LEU A 71 9.90 4.30 -17.72
N ASP A 72 10.65 3.70 -18.64
CA ASP A 72 11.12 4.37 -19.86
C ASP A 72 10.14 4.22 -21.04
N ASP A 73 9.31 3.16 -21.00
CA ASP A 73 8.26 2.85 -21.98
C ASP A 73 7.12 2.07 -21.31
N ASP A 74 5.99 1.92 -22.00
CA ASP A 74 4.81 1.22 -21.52
C ASP A 74 5.12 -0.27 -21.26
N ARG A 75 4.73 -0.75 -20.07
CA ARG A 75 4.88 -2.14 -19.68
C ARG A 75 3.81 -2.61 -18.69
N GLU A 76 3.70 -3.92 -18.55
CA GLU A 76 2.91 -4.57 -17.49
C GLU A 76 3.50 -4.21 -16.10
N MET A 77 2.66 -3.79 -15.15
CA MET A 77 3.09 -3.28 -13.84
C MET A 77 2.50 -4.04 -12.64
N SER A 78 1.64 -5.03 -12.84
CA SER A 78 1.03 -5.81 -11.75
C SER A 78 2.09 -6.45 -10.87
N ALA A 79 3.12 -7.05 -11.50
CA ALA A 79 4.23 -7.64 -10.76
C ALA A 79 5.05 -6.59 -9.98
N ASP A 80 5.22 -5.39 -10.54
CA ASP A 80 5.93 -4.28 -9.90
C ASP A 80 5.16 -3.78 -8.67
N MET A 81 3.86 -3.51 -8.85
CA MET A 81 2.94 -3.09 -7.79
C MET A 81 2.89 -4.12 -6.67
N ALA A 82 2.83 -5.42 -6.99
CA ALA A 82 2.83 -6.49 -5.99
C ALA A 82 4.15 -6.57 -5.20
N ARG A 83 5.31 -6.29 -5.83
CA ARG A 83 6.60 -6.24 -5.12
C ARG A 83 6.64 -5.07 -4.15
N VAL A 84 6.25 -3.87 -4.59
CA VAL A 84 6.26 -2.67 -3.75
C VAL A 84 5.19 -2.76 -2.65
N ALA A 85 3.99 -3.30 -2.93
CA ALA A 85 2.95 -3.51 -1.91
C ALA A 85 3.41 -4.47 -0.79
N ARG A 86 4.20 -5.50 -1.12
CA ARG A 86 4.83 -6.38 -0.12
C ARG A 86 5.88 -5.65 0.72
N MET A 87 6.66 -4.77 0.11
CA MET A 87 7.60 -3.90 0.85
C MET A 87 6.85 -2.98 1.83
N VAL A 88 5.77 -2.33 1.37
CA VAL A 88 4.91 -1.45 2.21
C VAL A 88 4.25 -2.23 3.35
N ALA A 89 3.89 -3.49 3.13
CA ALA A 89 3.31 -4.34 4.17
C ALA A 89 4.26 -4.60 5.35
N GLY A 90 5.58 -4.46 5.14
CA GLY A 90 6.60 -4.75 6.13
C GLY A 90 6.69 -6.24 6.52
N PRO A 91 7.54 -6.57 7.50
CA PRO A 91 7.61 -7.92 8.06
C PRO A 91 6.26 -8.33 8.65
N ARG A 92 5.86 -9.59 8.45
CA ARG A 92 4.77 -10.17 9.21
C ARG A 92 5.31 -10.54 10.60
N LEU A 93 4.63 -10.08 11.65
CA LEU A 93 4.88 -10.50 13.03
C LEU A 93 4.48 -11.96 13.25
#